data_AF-A0A7S0WSS0-F1
#
_entry.id   AF-A0A7S0WSS0-F1
#
_cell.length_a   1.000
_cell.length_b   1.000
_cell.length_c   1.000
_cell.angle_alpha   90.00
_cell.angle_beta   90.00
_cell.angle_gamma   90.00
#
_symmetry.space_group_name_H-M   'P 1'
#
loop_
_entity.id
_entity.type
_entity.pdbx_description
1 polymer ?
#
loop_
_entity_poly.entity_id
_entity_poly.type
_entity_poly.pdbx_seq_one_letter_code
_entity_poly.pdbx_strand_id
1 'polypeptide(L)'
;IEVFEADLLGGVAGGGAEGGSAAEDAAARALRKAIESGDTDLVYLVLFHMYRTRPLQAFWSLVSGRTLAKNLFTKYCAAKEPELLETLLVTTGQVVELADLQVARALGAWADAHAGHTASEQELTKLATALTNASHQYAASRDHVFQSKAASEAATLLKEQARLEKETGQALLVGTPLTATLRQLVRTGQHKAAAALRKQFGVTDKAWAWVRARALAEARDWEGLEGLAAEKRSPIGWAPYLEVART
;
A
#
# COMPACT_ATOMS: atom_id res chain seq x y z
N ILE A 1 -8.91 8.94 29.35
CA ILE A 1 -8.31 7.97 28.40
C ILE A 1 -7.05 7.47 29.07
N GLU A 2 -7.22 6.55 30.01
CA GLU A 2 -6.11 5.90 30.72
C GLU A 2 -6.10 4.43 30.30
N VAL A 3 -4.89 4.01 29.93
CA VAL A 3 -4.30 2.67 29.93
C VAL A 3 -5.29 1.52 30.19
N PHE A 4 -5.72 0.84 29.13
CA PHE A 4 -6.20 -0.54 29.19
C PHE A 4 -5.14 -1.42 28.53
N GLU A 5 -4.12 -1.77 29.32
CA GLU A 5 -3.16 -2.82 29.00
C GLU A 5 -3.60 -4.12 29.67
N ALA A 6 -3.42 -5.21 28.92
CA ALA A 6 -3.34 -6.61 29.34
C ALA A 6 -4.55 -7.25 30.03
N ASP A 7 -5.33 -8.01 29.25
CA ASP A 7 -5.40 -9.47 29.44
C ASP A 7 -6.00 -10.13 28.19
N LEU A 8 -5.09 -10.49 27.30
CA LEU A 8 -5.32 -11.37 26.16
C LEU A 8 -5.32 -12.83 26.67
N LEU A 9 -6.28 -13.62 26.19
CA LEU A 9 -6.28 -15.09 26.17
C LEU A 9 -6.47 -15.80 27.52
N GLY A 10 -7.73 -15.95 27.94
CA GLY A 10 -8.09 -16.98 28.91
C GLY A 10 -9.52 -16.84 29.43
N GLY A 11 -10.42 -17.73 29.00
CA GLY A 11 -11.75 -17.79 29.61
C GLY A 11 -12.79 -18.50 28.76
N VAL A 12 -12.77 -19.83 28.79
CA VAL A 12 -13.90 -20.67 28.40
C VAL A 12 -15.12 -20.30 29.25
N ALA A 13 -16.26 -20.04 28.61
CA ALA A 13 -17.56 -20.08 29.28
C ALA A 13 -18.60 -20.66 28.33
N GLY A 14 -18.85 -21.97 28.48
CA GLY A 14 -20.09 -22.58 28.02
C GLY A 14 -21.24 -22.20 28.94
N GLY A 15 -22.43 -22.00 28.38
CA GLY A 15 -23.67 -21.88 29.15
C GLY A 15 -24.79 -21.11 28.43
N GLY A 16 -25.86 -21.83 28.04
CA GLY A 16 -27.22 -21.28 27.93
C GLY A 16 -27.72 -20.89 26.53
N ALA A 17 -28.30 -21.85 25.79
CA ALA A 17 -28.82 -21.65 24.44
C ALA A 17 -30.19 -20.95 24.35
N GLU A 18 -30.93 -20.74 25.45
CA GLU A 18 -32.27 -20.09 25.40
C GLU A 18 -32.26 -18.59 25.77
N GLY A 19 -31.23 -18.10 26.48
CA GLY A 19 -31.03 -16.66 26.76
C GLY A 19 -30.34 -15.89 25.64
N GLY A 20 -29.81 -16.59 24.63
CA GLY A 20 -29.02 -16.00 23.54
C GLY A 20 -29.81 -15.09 22.62
N SER A 21 -31.02 -15.49 22.23
CA SER A 21 -31.85 -14.75 21.24
C SER A 21 -32.34 -13.39 21.76
N ALA A 22 -32.87 -13.33 22.99
CA ALA A 22 -33.36 -12.06 23.55
C ALA A 22 -32.21 -11.07 23.82
N ALA A 23 -31.04 -11.59 24.23
CA ALA A 23 -29.84 -10.80 24.44
C ALA A 23 -29.22 -10.33 23.10
N GLU A 24 -29.25 -11.15 22.05
CA GLU A 24 -28.90 -10.79 20.67
C GLU A 24 -29.74 -9.63 20.17
N ASP A 25 -31.05 -9.70 20.36
CA ASP A 25 -31.96 -8.64 19.95
C ASP A 25 -31.76 -7.36 20.78
N ALA A 26 -31.46 -7.49 22.07
CA ALA A 26 -31.17 -6.34 22.93
C ALA A 26 -29.90 -5.62 22.51
N ALA A 27 -28.81 -6.36 22.24
CA ALA A 27 -27.54 -5.78 21.77
C ALA A 27 -27.69 -5.14 20.38
N ALA A 28 -28.43 -5.78 19.47
CA ALA A 28 -28.71 -5.25 18.15
C ALA A 28 -29.53 -3.94 18.20
N ARG A 29 -30.49 -3.85 19.14
CA ARG A 29 -31.27 -2.63 19.40
C ARG A 29 -30.42 -1.53 20.05
N ALA A 30 -29.61 -1.87 21.04
CA ALA A 30 -28.72 -0.93 21.71
C ALA A 30 -27.75 -0.28 20.71
N LEU A 31 -27.13 -1.09 19.84
CA LEU A 31 -26.23 -0.59 18.80
C LEU A 31 -26.97 0.32 17.80
N ARG A 32 -28.20 -0.02 17.40
CA ARG A 32 -29.01 0.83 16.53
C ARG A 32 -29.31 2.17 17.19
N LYS A 33 -29.71 2.18 18.46
CA LYS A 33 -30.00 3.40 19.21
C LYS A 33 -28.76 4.26 19.45
N ALA A 34 -27.60 3.64 19.70
CA ALA A 34 -26.34 4.35 19.76
C ALA A 34 -26.00 5.03 18.43
N ILE A 35 -26.18 4.34 17.30
CA ILE A 35 -25.97 4.92 15.96
C ILE A 35 -26.95 6.08 15.69
N GLU A 36 -28.23 5.93 16.03
CA GLU A 36 -29.25 6.97 15.88
C GLU A 36 -28.95 8.21 16.75
N SER A 37 -28.29 8.03 17.90
CA SER A 37 -27.90 9.13 18.78
C SER A 37 -26.81 10.03 18.20
N GLY A 38 -26.03 9.53 17.23
CA GLY A 38 -24.89 10.24 16.65
C GLY A 38 -23.67 10.36 17.57
N ASP A 39 -23.74 9.86 18.80
CA ASP A 39 -22.63 9.85 19.76
C ASP A 39 -21.68 8.68 19.47
N THR A 40 -20.45 9.00 19.05
CA THR A 40 -19.43 8.00 18.76
C THR A 40 -18.98 7.23 20.00
N ASP A 41 -18.97 7.87 21.17
CA ASP A 41 -18.50 7.26 22.40
C ASP A 41 -19.51 6.23 22.89
N LEU A 42 -20.81 6.52 22.76
CA LEU A 42 -21.88 5.57 23.04
C LEU A 42 -21.81 4.36 22.10
N VAL A 43 -21.49 4.57 20.82
CA VAL A 43 -21.29 3.47 19.86
C VAL A 43 -20.09 2.62 20.26
N TYR A 44 -18.97 3.22 20.65
CA TYR A 44 -17.80 2.48 21.15
C TYR A 44 -18.11 1.67 22.40
N LEU A 45 -18.83 2.26 23.36
CA LEU A 45 -19.21 1.58 24.60
C LEU A 45 -20.03 0.32 24.32
N VAL A 46 -21.03 0.40 23.43
CA VAL A 46 -21.83 -0.76 23.03
C VAL A 46 -20.97 -1.79 22.28
N LEU A 47 -20.09 -1.35 21.36
CA LEU A 47 -19.21 -2.23 20.61
C LEU A 47 -18.27 -3.03 21.53
N PHE A 48 -17.62 -2.38 22.49
CA PHE A 48 -16.71 -3.06 23.41
C PHE A 48 -17.45 -3.98 24.38
N HIS A 49 -18.64 -3.60 24.83
CA HIS A 49 -19.48 -4.49 25.62
C HIS A 49 -19.87 -5.75 24.83
N MET A 50 -20.26 -5.59 23.56
CA MET A 50 -20.57 -6.73 22.68
C MET A 50 -19.35 -7.59 22.38
N TYR A 51 -18.17 -6.98 22.21
CA TYR A 51 -16.92 -7.69 21.96
C TYR A 51 -16.51 -8.58 23.16
N ARG A 52 -16.71 -8.11 24.39
CA ARG A 52 -16.38 -8.87 25.61
C ARG A 52 -17.39 -9.96 25.96
N THR A 53 -18.64 -9.79 25.55
CA THR A 53 -19.74 -10.70 25.92
C THR A 53 -19.96 -11.82 24.90
N ARG A 54 -19.34 -11.76 23.72
CA ARG A 54 -19.67 -12.63 22.59
C ARG A 54 -18.42 -13.15 21.87
N PRO A 55 -18.51 -14.32 21.23
CA PRO A 55 -17.45 -14.78 20.33
C PRO A 55 -17.33 -13.86 19.12
N LEU A 56 -16.11 -13.71 18.61
CA LEU A 56 -15.74 -12.77 17.53
C LEU A 56 -16.67 -12.87 16.31
N GLN A 57 -17.03 -14.09 15.90
CA GLN A 57 -17.88 -14.33 14.74
C GLN A 57 -19.31 -13.79 14.94
N ALA A 58 -19.91 -14.02 16.12
CA ALA A 58 -21.26 -13.53 16.43
C ALA A 58 -21.27 -12.00 16.59
N PHE A 59 -20.24 -11.44 17.21
CA PHE A 59 -20.03 -10.00 17.28
C PHE A 59 -19.96 -9.38 15.88
N TRP A 60 -19.10 -9.92 15.00
CA TRP A 60 -18.88 -9.35 13.69
C TRP A 60 -20.09 -9.48 12.76
N SER A 61 -20.85 -10.58 12.85
CA SER A 61 -22.12 -10.72 12.12
C SER A 61 -23.07 -9.55 12.39
N LEU A 62 -23.17 -9.10 13.65
CA LEU A 62 -24.01 -7.97 14.04
C LEU A 62 -23.43 -6.61 13.62
N VAL A 63 -22.11 -6.45 13.65
CA VAL A 63 -21.43 -5.18 13.32
C VAL A 63 -21.32 -4.96 11.81
N SER A 64 -21.06 -6.02 11.03
CA SER A 64 -20.83 -5.96 9.58
C SER A 64 -22.03 -5.40 8.81
N GLY A 65 -23.26 -5.66 9.26
CA GLY A 65 -24.48 -5.11 8.66
C GLY A 65 -24.69 -3.61 8.89
N ARG A 66 -23.82 -2.94 9.66
CA ARG A 66 -23.94 -1.52 10.03
C ARG A 66 -22.64 -0.79 9.71
N THR A 67 -22.60 -0.09 8.57
CA THR A 67 -21.39 0.57 8.05
C THR A 67 -20.70 1.49 9.04
N LEU A 68 -21.45 2.30 9.82
CA LEU A 68 -20.86 3.21 10.81
C LEU A 68 -20.12 2.43 11.91
N ALA A 69 -20.77 1.40 12.47
CA ALA A 69 -20.20 0.57 13.52
C ALA A 69 -18.97 -0.22 13.03
N LYS A 70 -19.06 -0.80 11.81
CA LYS A 70 -17.93 -1.44 11.13
C LYS A 70 -16.75 -0.46 11.05
N ASN A 71 -16.97 0.73 10.50
CA ASN A 71 -15.90 1.71 10.28
C ASN A 71 -15.28 2.20 11.58
N LEU A 72 -16.07 2.44 12.63
CA LEU A 72 -15.55 2.85 13.95
C LEU A 72 -14.71 1.76 14.59
N PHE A 73 -15.16 0.51 14.53
CA PHE A 73 -14.40 -0.62 15.06
C PHE A 73 -13.12 -0.87 14.26
N THR A 74 -13.19 -0.86 12.92
CA THR A 74 -12.01 -0.99 12.06
C THR A 74 -10.98 0.10 12.33
N LYS A 75 -11.42 1.36 12.51
CA LYS A 75 -10.52 2.47 12.88
C LYS A 75 -9.85 2.25 14.24
N TYR A 76 -10.60 1.77 15.22
CA TYR A 76 -10.04 1.45 16.54
C TYR A 76 -8.98 0.34 16.43
N CYS A 77 -9.31 -0.77 15.76
CA CYS A 77 -8.37 -1.88 15.60
C CYS A 77 -7.12 -1.45 14.81
N ALA A 78 -7.27 -0.64 13.76
CA ALA A 78 -6.13 -0.12 13.01
C ALA A 78 -5.14 0.69 13.88
N ALA A 79 -5.63 1.39 14.91
CA ALA A 79 -4.81 2.24 15.77
C ALA A 79 -4.24 1.53 17.01
N LYS A 80 -4.97 0.57 17.58
CA LYS A 80 -4.62 -0.07 18.87
C LYS A 80 -4.25 -1.54 18.75
N GLU A 81 -4.95 -2.29 17.89
CA GLU A 81 -4.84 -3.74 17.81
C GLU A 81 -4.77 -4.21 16.35
N PRO A 82 -3.62 -4.00 15.68
CA PRO A 82 -3.43 -4.37 14.28
C PRO A 82 -3.63 -5.88 14.05
N GLU A 83 -3.20 -6.73 14.98
CA GLU A 83 -3.32 -8.20 14.88
C GLU A 83 -4.79 -8.67 14.89
N LEU A 84 -5.62 -8.02 15.72
CA LEU A 84 -7.06 -8.29 15.75
C LEU A 84 -7.71 -7.93 14.42
N LEU A 85 -7.34 -6.80 13.83
CA LEU A 85 -7.86 -6.38 12.53
C LEU A 85 -7.55 -7.41 11.44
N GLU A 86 -6.34 -7.93 11.40
CA GLU A 86 -5.94 -8.95 10.43
C GLU A 86 -6.72 -10.26 10.61
N THR A 87 -6.84 -10.74 11.85
CA THR A 87 -7.65 -11.91 12.19
C THR A 87 -9.11 -11.75 11.74
N LEU A 88 -9.65 -10.55 11.94
CA LEU A 88 -11.01 -10.21 11.55
C LEU A 88 -11.18 -10.21 10.03
N LEU A 89 -10.25 -9.62 9.29
CA LEU A 89 -10.32 -9.59 7.82
C LEU A 89 -10.18 -10.99 7.21
N VAL A 90 -9.30 -11.84 7.78
CA VAL A 90 -9.16 -13.24 7.37
C VAL A 90 -10.43 -14.04 7.66
N THR A 91 -10.99 -13.93 8.87
CA THR A 91 -12.21 -14.67 9.28
C THR A 91 -13.42 -14.28 8.42
N THR A 92 -13.44 -13.05 7.92
CA THR A 92 -14.57 -12.49 7.18
C THR A 92 -14.43 -12.64 5.67
N GLY A 93 -13.31 -13.19 5.21
CA GLY A 93 -13.03 -13.39 3.78
C GLY A 93 -12.81 -12.08 3.02
N GLN A 94 -12.51 -10.98 3.70
CA GLN A 94 -12.27 -9.67 3.08
C GLN A 94 -10.82 -9.59 2.57
N VAL A 95 -10.54 -10.31 1.48
CA VAL A 95 -9.20 -10.47 0.90
C VAL A 95 -8.59 -9.14 0.43
N VAL A 96 -9.41 -8.22 -0.07
CA VAL A 96 -8.93 -6.92 -0.59
C VAL A 96 -8.52 -6.00 0.55
N GLU A 97 -9.38 -5.82 1.56
CA GLU A 97 -9.07 -5.00 2.73
C GLU A 97 -7.84 -5.56 3.49
N LEU A 98 -7.66 -6.88 3.49
CA LEU A 98 -6.47 -7.53 4.03
C LEU A 98 -5.20 -7.17 3.23
N ALA A 99 -5.27 -7.22 1.90
CA ALA A 99 -4.16 -6.83 1.04
C ALA A 99 -3.77 -5.36 1.24
N ASP A 100 -4.75 -4.46 1.32
CA ASP A 100 -4.53 -3.03 1.58
C ASP A 100 -3.79 -2.81 2.91
N LEU A 101 -4.25 -3.51 3.97
CA LEU A 101 -3.63 -3.45 5.29
C LEU A 101 -2.18 -3.96 5.28
N GLN A 102 -1.93 -5.10 4.63
CA GLN A 102 -0.60 -5.70 4.53
C GLN A 102 0.37 -4.80 3.74
N VAL A 103 -0.09 -4.21 2.64
CA VAL A 103 0.72 -3.26 1.84
C VAL A 103 1.00 -1.99 2.63
N ALA A 104 0.01 -1.41 3.29
CA ALA A 104 0.19 -0.19 4.09
C ALA A 104 1.20 -0.41 5.22
N ARG A 105 1.15 -1.56 5.91
CA ARG A 105 2.14 -1.92 6.94
C ARG A 105 3.54 -2.11 6.37
N ALA A 106 3.67 -2.84 5.27
CA ALA A 106 4.96 -3.09 4.65
C ALA A 106 5.61 -1.77 4.16
N LEU A 107 4.82 -0.87 3.58
CA LEU A 107 5.29 0.46 3.17
C LEU A 107 5.67 1.33 4.36
N GLY A 108 4.87 1.30 5.44
CA GLY A 108 5.18 2.02 6.68
C GLY A 108 6.51 1.56 7.29
N ALA A 109 6.68 0.24 7.47
CA ALA A 109 7.91 -0.34 7.99
C ALA A 109 9.13 0.00 7.12
N TRP A 110 8.98 -0.04 5.79
CA TRP A 110 10.03 0.36 4.86
C TRP A 110 10.36 1.84 4.94
N ALA A 111 9.35 2.71 5.07
CA ALA A 111 9.53 4.16 5.19
C ALA A 111 10.22 4.52 6.50
N ASP A 112 9.84 3.89 7.61
CA ASP A 112 10.47 4.08 8.91
C ASP A 112 11.94 3.61 8.88
N ALA A 113 12.22 2.46 8.26
CA ALA A 113 13.59 1.98 8.07
C ALA A 113 14.42 2.88 7.15
N HIS A 114 13.83 3.45 6.10
CA HIS A 114 14.49 4.42 5.21
C HIS A 114 14.81 5.72 5.95
N ALA A 115 13.84 6.29 6.68
CA ALA A 115 14.06 7.49 7.47
C ALA A 115 15.11 7.28 8.57
N GLY A 116 15.11 6.09 9.19
CA GLY A 116 16.09 5.68 10.19
C GLY A 116 17.48 5.35 9.63
N HIS A 117 17.68 5.36 8.30
CA HIS A 117 18.90 4.89 7.63
C HIS A 117 19.30 3.44 7.99
N THR A 118 18.33 2.63 8.44
CA THR A 118 18.49 1.21 8.79
C THR A 118 17.89 0.29 7.74
N ALA A 119 17.44 0.84 6.62
CA ALA A 119 16.90 0.09 5.50
C ALA A 119 17.93 -0.92 4.97
N SER A 120 17.67 -2.18 5.24
CA SER A 120 18.49 -3.29 4.77
C SER A 120 17.88 -3.96 3.54
N GLU A 121 18.70 -4.75 2.84
CA GLU A 121 18.22 -5.60 1.74
C GLU A 121 17.11 -6.57 2.21
N GLN A 122 17.10 -6.95 3.49
CA GLN A 122 16.06 -7.80 4.07
C GLN A 122 14.70 -7.08 4.13
N GLU A 123 14.67 -5.81 4.56
CA GLU A 123 13.43 -5.02 4.59
C GLU A 123 12.89 -4.75 3.20
N LEU A 124 13.77 -4.50 2.23
CA LEU A 124 13.37 -4.37 0.83
C LEU A 124 12.76 -5.68 0.29
N THR A 125 13.36 -6.81 0.65
CA THR A 125 12.85 -8.13 0.25
C THR A 125 11.47 -8.38 0.87
N LYS A 126 11.28 -8.05 2.15
CA LYS A 126 9.97 -8.13 2.83
C LYS A 126 8.91 -7.25 2.16
N LEU A 127 9.26 -6.03 1.77
CA LEU A 127 8.35 -5.16 1.03
C LEU A 127 7.97 -5.77 -0.32
N ALA A 128 8.96 -6.26 -1.08
CA ALA A 128 8.72 -6.84 -2.40
C ALA A 128 7.87 -8.13 -2.32
N THR A 129 8.07 -8.97 -1.29
CA THR A 129 7.23 -10.16 -1.07
C THR A 129 5.82 -9.79 -0.63
N ALA A 130 5.66 -8.80 0.26
CA ALA A 130 4.35 -8.29 0.65
C ALA A 130 3.55 -7.75 -0.55
N LEU A 131 4.17 -6.96 -1.42
CA LEU A 131 3.55 -6.45 -2.64
C LEU A 131 3.20 -7.58 -3.63
N THR A 132 4.05 -8.61 -3.73
CA THR A 132 3.76 -9.79 -4.57
C THR A 132 2.55 -10.55 -4.03
N ASN A 133 2.49 -10.79 -2.71
CA ASN A 133 1.36 -11.46 -2.06
C ASN A 133 0.06 -10.66 -2.23
N ALA A 134 0.12 -9.34 -2.04
CA ALA A 134 -1.02 -8.45 -2.26
C ALA A 134 -1.50 -8.49 -3.72
N SER A 135 -0.59 -8.57 -4.69
CA SER A 135 -0.95 -8.73 -6.10
C SER A 135 -1.80 -9.99 -6.35
N HIS A 136 -1.45 -11.11 -5.74
CA HIS A 136 -2.22 -12.36 -5.80
C HIS A 136 -3.58 -12.23 -5.12
N GLN A 137 -3.64 -11.55 -3.98
CA GLN A 137 -4.90 -11.30 -3.25
C GLN A 137 -5.85 -10.40 -4.05
N TYR A 138 -5.35 -9.32 -4.66
CA TYR A 138 -6.15 -8.46 -5.54
C TYR A 138 -6.64 -9.19 -6.79
N ALA A 139 -5.85 -10.13 -7.33
CA ALA A 139 -6.23 -10.92 -8.50
C ALA A 139 -7.46 -11.82 -8.25
N ALA A 140 -7.81 -12.10 -6.98
CA ALA A 140 -9.02 -12.84 -6.63
C ALA A 140 -10.31 -12.07 -6.98
N SER A 141 -10.24 -10.75 -7.13
CA SER A 141 -11.38 -9.90 -7.49
C SER A 141 -11.17 -9.25 -8.86
N ARG A 142 -12.19 -9.34 -9.71
CA ARG A 142 -12.17 -8.75 -11.06
C ARG A 142 -12.15 -7.22 -11.04
N ASP A 143 -12.59 -6.62 -9.94
CA ASP A 143 -12.64 -5.16 -9.79
C ASP A 143 -11.27 -4.57 -9.43
N HIS A 144 -10.31 -5.42 -9.01
CA HIS A 144 -8.99 -5.00 -8.51
C HIS A 144 -7.82 -5.37 -9.45
N VAL A 145 -8.10 -5.52 -10.75
CA VAL A 145 -7.07 -5.82 -11.77
C VAL A 145 -5.97 -4.75 -11.80
N PHE A 146 -6.33 -3.48 -11.63
CA PHE A 146 -5.36 -2.39 -11.58
C PHE A 146 -4.43 -2.53 -10.38
N GLN A 147 -4.97 -2.73 -9.18
CA GLN A 147 -4.21 -2.88 -7.94
C GLN A 147 -3.31 -4.11 -8.00
N SER A 148 -3.80 -5.21 -8.54
CA SER A 148 -3.01 -6.42 -8.77
C SER A 148 -1.80 -6.15 -9.67
N LYS A 149 -2.02 -5.49 -10.81
CA LYS A 149 -0.96 -5.13 -11.75
C LYS A 149 0.03 -4.12 -11.14
N ALA A 150 -0.47 -3.07 -10.49
CA ALA A 150 0.35 -2.04 -9.87
C ALA A 150 1.23 -2.60 -8.75
N ALA A 151 0.70 -3.49 -7.90
CA ALA A 151 1.48 -4.14 -6.85
C ALA A 151 2.58 -5.06 -7.42
N SER A 152 2.28 -5.80 -8.48
CA SER A 152 3.26 -6.66 -9.18
C SER A 152 4.37 -5.84 -9.85
N GLU A 153 4.02 -4.76 -10.54
CA GLU A 153 4.97 -3.85 -11.16
C GLU A 153 5.84 -3.14 -10.11
N ALA A 154 5.27 -2.70 -8.99
CA ALA A 154 6.01 -2.10 -7.88
C ALA A 154 7.02 -3.08 -7.27
N ALA A 155 6.61 -4.33 -7.01
CA ALA A 155 7.53 -5.37 -6.51
C ALA A 155 8.67 -5.67 -7.49
N THR A 156 8.36 -5.69 -8.79
CA THR A 156 9.35 -5.90 -9.85
C THR A 156 10.32 -4.73 -9.94
N LEU A 157 9.83 -3.49 -9.84
CA LEU A 157 10.66 -2.28 -9.87
C LEU A 157 11.67 -2.26 -8.73
N LEU A 158 11.23 -2.59 -7.50
CA LEU A 158 12.13 -2.63 -6.34
C LEU A 158 13.26 -3.65 -6.52
N LYS A 159 12.97 -4.83 -7.09
CA LYS A 159 13.98 -5.86 -7.39
C LYS A 159 14.97 -5.40 -8.46
N GLU A 160 14.47 -4.78 -9.53
CA GLU A 160 15.31 -4.24 -10.60
C GLU A 160 16.18 -3.09 -10.09
N GLN A 161 15.63 -2.19 -9.27
CA GLN A 161 16.39 -1.13 -8.62
C GLN A 161 17.53 -1.71 -7.78
N ALA A 162 17.23 -2.66 -6.89
CA ALA A 162 18.27 -3.31 -6.07
C ALA A 162 19.36 -4.00 -6.91
N ARG A 163 18.98 -4.65 -8.02
CA ARG A 163 19.96 -5.24 -8.95
C ARG A 163 20.86 -4.16 -9.56
N LEU A 164 20.26 -3.06 -10.04
CA LEU A 164 20.99 -1.94 -10.63
C LEU A 164 21.91 -1.26 -9.62
N GLU A 165 21.51 -1.10 -8.36
CA GLU A 165 22.39 -0.53 -7.33
C GLU A 165 23.63 -1.39 -7.11
N LYS A 166 23.48 -2.73 -7.12
CA LYS A 166 24.60 -3.67 -7.00
C LYS A 166 25.53 -3.65 -8.21
N GLU A 167 24.99 -3.59 -9.42
CA GLU A 167 25.78 -3.55 -10.66
C GLU A 167 26.54 -2.23 -10.83
N THR A 168 25.98 -1.14 -10.32
CA THR A 168 26.44 0.23 -10.65
C THR A 168 27.12 0.92 -9.49
N GLY A 169 26.99 0.37 -8.27
CA GLY A 169 27.48 0.96 -7.03
C GLY A 169 26.71 2.21 -6.59
N GLN A 170 25.55 2.51 -7.19
CA GLN A 170 24.77 3.71 -6.89
C GLN A 170 23.61 3.38 -5.95
N ALA A 171 23.65 3.87 -4.71
CA ALA A 171 22.64 3.61 -3.69
C ALA A 171 21.41 4.56 -3.74
N LEU A 172 21.09 5.14 -4.91
CA LEU A 172 20.05 6.20 -5.04
C LEU A 172 18.85 5.77 -5.89
N LEU A 173 18.72 4.49 -6.22
CA LEU A 173 17.68 3.98 -7.11
C LEU A 173 16.51 3.38 -6.34
N VAL A 174 16.77 2.65 -5.25
CA VAL A 174 15.74 1.94 -4.49
C VAL A 174 14.75 2.93 -3.86
N GLY A 175 13.46 2.64 -4.01
CA GLY A 175 12.38 3.46 -3.44
C GLY A 175 12.01 4.70 -4.25
N THR A 176 12.73 4.98 -5.33
CA THR A 176 12.38 6.07 -6.25
C THR A 176 11.27 5.64 -7.22
N PRO A 177 10.42 6.56 -7.70
CA PRO A 177 9.47 6.23 -8.75
C PRO A 177 10.20 5.92 -10.07
N LEU A 178 9.60 5.09 -10.92
CA LEU A 178 10.19 4.65 -12.20
C LEU A 178 10.76 5.81 -13.04
N THR A 179 10.07 6.95 -13.11
CA THR A 179 10.51 8.13 -13.87
C THR A 179 11.77 8.76 -13.28
N ALA A 180 11.93 8.76 -11.97
CA ALA A 180 13.13 9.22 -11.29
C ALA A 180 14.29 8.23 -11.47
N THR A 181 14.01 6.92 -11.36
CA THR A 181 15.00 5.86 -11.65
C THR A 181 15.54 5.98 -13.07
N LEU A 182 14.66 6.13 -14.06
CA LEU A 182 15.03 6.32 -15.46
C LEU A 182 15.86 7.60 -15.67
N ARG A 183 15.48 8.71 -15.02
CA ARG A 183 16.24 9.96 -15.09
C ARG A 183 17.65 9.79 -14.54
N GLN A 184 17.79 9.11 -13.40
CA GLN A 184 19.07 8.85 -12.75
C GLN A 184 19.97 7.94 -13.60
N LEU A 185 19.41 6.90 -14.22
CA LEU A 185 20.15 6.02 -15.13
C LEU A 185 20.66 6.78 -16.37
N VAL A 186 19.86 7.68 -16.93
CA VAL A 186 20.31 8.51 -18.07
C VAL A 186 21.39 9.50 -17.64
N ARG A 187 21.24 10.15 -16.49
CA ARG A 187 22.25 11.08 -15.92
C ARG A 187 23.60 10.43 -15.67
N THR A 188 23.60 9.13 -15.38
CA THR A 188 24.81 8.39 -15.04
C THR A 188 25.41 7.64 -16.24
N GLY A 189 24.89 7.90 -17.46
CA GLY A 189 25.39 7.33 -18.71
C GLY A 189 24.93 5.89 -18.97
N GLN A 190 24.05 5.33 -18.14
CA GLN A 190 23.59 3.95 -18.25
C GLN A 190 22.39 3.79 -19.20
N HIS A 191 22.57 4.24 -20.44
CA HIS A 191 21.49 4.29 -21.43
C HIS A 191 20.91 2.90 -21.76
N LYS A 192 21.72 1.83 -21.72
CA LYS A 192 21.28 0.45 -21.98
C LYS A 192 20.30 -0.04 -20.91
N ALA A 193 20.65 0.16 -19.63
CA ALA A 193 19.79 -0.20 -18.50
C ALA A 193 18.47 0.58 -18.53
N ALA A 194 18.54 1.89 -18.81
CA ALA A 194 17.34 2.74 -18.93
C ALA A 194 16.42 2.28 -20.08
N ALA A 195 16.97 1.88 -21.23
CA ALA A 195 16.20 1.36 -22.35
C ALA A 195 15.55 0.00 -22.04
N ALA A 196 16.24 -0.89 -21.32
CA ALA A 196 15.68 -2.17 -20.87
C ALA A 196 14.51 -1.95 -19.91
N LEU A 197 14.67 -1.07 -18.92
CA LEU A 197 13.64 -0.75 -17.94
C LEU A 197 12.42 -0.08 -18.61
N ARG A 198 12.63 0.84 -19.56
CA ARG A 198 11.55 1.42 -20.38
C ARG A 198 10.72 0.34 -21.08
N LYS A 199 11.38 -0.65 -21.70
CA LYS A 199 10.72 -1.74 -22.42
C LYS A 199 9.93 -2.64 -21.46
N GLN A 200 10.51 -2.97 -20.31
CA GLN A 200 9.89 -3.84 -19.30
C GLN A 200 8.61 -3.24 -18.72
N PHE A 201 8.61 -1.93 -18.42
CA PHE A 201 7.46 -1.23 -17.83
C PHE A 201 6.54 -0.56 -18.86
N GLY A 202 6.78 -0.75 -20.16
CA GLY A 202 5.92 -0.23 -21.23
C GLY A 202 5.79 1.30 -21.23
N VAL A 203 6.86 2.03 -20.90
CA VAL A 203 6.82 3.50 -20.83
C VAL A 203 6.62 4.10 -22.22
N THR A 204 5.56 4.89 -22.38
CA THR A 204 5.21 5.53 -23.65
C THR A 204 6.33 6.40 -24.21
N ASP A 205 6.44 6.47 -25.53
CA ASP A 205 7.47 7.25 -26.24
C ASP A 205 7.44 8.73 -25.84
N LYS A 206 6.24 9.28 -25.61
CA LYS A 206 6.04 10.65 -25.15
C LYS A 206 6.63 10.88 -23.76
N ALA A 207 6.33 10.01 -22.79
CA ALA A 207 6.86 10.11 -21.43
C ALA A 207 8.38 9.92 -21.41
N TRP A 208 8.88 8.97 -22.20
CA TRP A 208 10.31 8.70 -22.32
C TRP A 208 11.09 9.90 -22.89
N ALA A 209 10.55 10.56 -23.92
CA ALA A 209 11.15 11.75 -24.50
C ALA A 209 11.32 12.87 -23.46
N TRP A 210 10.30 13.12 -22.64
CA TRP A 210 10.38 14.10 -21.55
C TRP A 210 11.42 13.74 -20.50
N VAL A 211 11.49 12.47 -20.08
CA VAL A 211 12.45 12.01 -19.09
C VAL A 211 13.88 12.15 -19.61
N ARG A 212 14.15 11.74 -20.86
CA ARG A 212 15.47 11.89 -21.49
C ARG A 212 15.89 13.34 -21.63
N ALA A 213 15.02 14.20 -22.16
CA ALA A 213 15.34 15.62 -22.36
C ALA A 213 15.75 16.30 -21.05
N ARG A 214 14.97 16.08 -19.98
CA ARG A 214 15.28 16.61 -18.65
C ARG A 214 16.56 16.01 -18.07
N ALA A 215 16.73 14.69 -18.17
CA ALA A 215 17.91 14.02 -17.64
C ALA A 215 19.21 14.52 -18.29
N LEU A 216 19.22 14.67 -19.61
CA LEU A 216 20.40 15.09 -20.37
C LEU A 216 20.74 16.57 -20.15
N ALA A 217 19.72 17.44 -20.06
CA ALA A 217 19.94 18.83 -19.70
C ALA A 217 20.49 18.98 -18.27
N GLU A 218 19.93 18.26 -17.30
CA GLU A 218 20.45 18.22 -15.93
C GLU A 218 21.90 17.69 -15.88
N ALA A 219 22.24 16.71 -16.74
CA ALA A 219 23.60 16.17 -16.86
C ALA A 219 24.57 17.07 -17.65
N ARG A 220 24.08 18.12 -18.32
CA ARG A 220 24.81 18.95 -19.30
C ARG A 220 25.46 18.13 -20.41
N ASP A 221 24.83 17.02 -20.79
CA ASP A 221 25.25 16.18 -21.89
C ASP A 221 24.69 16.72 -23.21
N TRP A 222 25.40 17.71 -23.77
CA TRP A 222 25.02 18.38 -25.01
C TRP A 222 25.15 17.48 -26.23
N GLU A 223 26.09 16.52 -26.23
CA GLU A 223 26.26 15.54 -27.30
C GLU A 223 25.05 14.59 -27.36
N GLY A 224 24.59 14.11 -26.20
CA GLY A 224 23.38 13.30 -26.10
C GLY A 224 22.11 14.05 -26.52
N LEU A 225 22.03 15.36 -26.25
CA LEU A 225 20.95 16.23 -26.71
C LEU A 225 21.00 16.49 -28.22
N GLU A 226 22.19 16.68 -28.80
CA GLU A 226 22.36 16.85 -30.25
C GLU A 226 21.99 15.58 -30.99
N GLY A 227 22.39 14.41 -30.48
CA GLY A 227 21.97 13.12 -31.02
C GLY A 227 20.45 12.91 -30.99
N LEU A 228 19.77 13.43 -29.96
CA LEU A 228 18.30 13.47 -29.90
C LEU A 228 17.69 14.44 -30.92
N ALA A 229 18.30 15.62 -31.09
CA ALA A 229 17.87 16.63 -32.07
C ALA A 229 18.01 16.15 -33.53
N ALA A 230 18.95 15.24 -33.78
CA ALA A 230 19.17 14.63 -35.09
C ALA A 230 18.10 13.59 -35.48
N GLU A 231 17.27 13.11 -34.54
CA GLU A 231 16.18 12.17 -34.85
C GLU A 231 15.10 12.87 -35.71
N LYS A 232 14.54 12.19 -36.73
CA LYS A 232 13.60 12.84 -37.68
C LYS A 232 12.25 13.23 -37.08
N ARG A 233 11.84 12.64 -35.96
CA ARG A 233 10.52 12.85 -35.36
C ARG A 233 10.60 12.77 -33.84
N SER A 234 10.29 13.88 -33.17
CA SER A 234 10.10 13.87 -31.72
C SER A 234 8.63 13.66 -31.35
N PRO A 235 8.30 12.73 -30.44
CA PRO A 235 6.94 12.53 -29.90
C PRO A 235 6.38 13.74 -29.14
N ILE A 236 7.23 14.66 -28.67
CA ILE A 236 6.85 15.85 -27.89
C ILE A 236 7.05 17.16 -28.66
N GLY A 237 7.54 17.09 -29.91
CA GLY A 237 8.00 18.25 -30.66
C GLY A 237 9.35 18.77 -30.16
N TRP A 238 9.95 19.72 -30.88
CA TRP A 238 11.31 20.21 -30.57
C TRP A 238 11.35 21.37 -29.57
N ALA A 239 10.27 22.15 -29.46
CA ALA A 239 10.21 23.29 -28.55
C ALA A 239 10.51 22.92 -27.08
N PRO A 240 9.98 21.80 -26.53
CA PRO A 240 10.34 21.36 -25.18
C PRO A 240 11.83 21.12 -24.92
N TYR A 241 12.57 20.65 -25.93
CA TYR A 241 14.01 20.40 -25.78
C TYR A 241 14.78 21.72 -25.64
N LEU A 242 14.35 22.75 -26.39
CA LEU A 242 14.94 24.08 -26.30
C LEU A 242 14.65 24.76 -24.97
N GLU A 243 13.44 24.59 -24.43
CA GLU A 243 13.08 25.13 -23.11
C GLU A 243 13.89 24.48 -21.99
N VAL A 244 14.02 23.14 -22.03
CA VAL A 244 14.76 22.38 -21.02
C VAL A 244 16.28 22.57 -21.14
N ALA A 245 16.79 22.87 -22.34
CA ALA A 245 18.20 23.23 -22.53
C ALA A 245 18.55 24.66 -22.07
N ARG A 246 17.56 25.54 -21.88
CA ARG A 246 17.76 26.91 -21.40
C ARG A 246 17.83 27.03 -19.88
N THR A 247 17.28 26.06 -19.16
CA THR A 247 17.29 25.96 -17.69
C THR A 247 18.59 25.35 -17.20
#